data_AF-A0A509LHJ1-F1
#
_entry.id   AF-A0A509LHJ1-F1
#
_cell.length_a   1.000
_cell.length_b   1.000
_cell.length_c   1.000
_cell.angle_alpha   90.00
_cell.angle_beta   90.00
_cell.angle_gamma   90.00
#
_symmetry.space_group_name_H-M   'P 1'
#
loop_
_entity.id
_entity.type
_entity.pdbx_description
1 polymer ?
#
loop_
_entity_poly.entity_id
_entity_poly.type
_entity_poly.pdbx_seq_one_letter_code
_entity_poly.pdbx_strand_id
1 'polypeptide(L)'
;MKKTSVKLLIIFVGLSLAVSIQATVLIPKDFNDLTMEADLVFVGTVVDIYSEWSDPDETEIYTYVTFNDIEIVAGEYQDSELTVRFSGGEIWDFKVLYAGVPQFNLGERNLLFLSGNFTEVCPIVGWIQGNFRIMYDQSVGAQVIHTDDGKPIAGIQEGKIILSRDDILVQGGSPGVPEDPQAQVEVMTGPAIKMTLNDFSQAIRNQRLNQKAQGAVLGYRFPEVKAQGIPVDVMQSGTEVPRDRDKVIGYDKKPQPVQTPMPNLHEN
;
A
#
# COMPACT_ATOMS: atom_id res chain seq x y z
N MET A 1 -48.40 1.63 40.28
CA MET A 1 -48.02 2.31 39.02
C MET A 1 -46.50 2.61 38.96
N LYS A 2 -45.61 1.60 38.92
CA LYS A 2 -44.13 1.81 38.90
C LYS A 2 -43.36 0.90 37.91
N LYS A 3 -44.06 0.06 37.12
CA LYS A 3 -43.43 -0.95 36.23
C LYS A 3 -43.27 -0.52 34.77
N THR A 4 -43.83 0.64 34.38
CA THR A 4 -43.78 1.16 33.02
C THR A 4 -42.54 2.03 32.76
N SER A 5 -41.97 2.68 33.79
CA SER A 5 -40.81 3.57 33.65
C SER A 5 -39.49 2.84 33.36
N VAL A 6 -39.36 1.56 33.77
CA VAL A 6 -38.14 0.76 33.53
C VAL A 6 -38.06 0.25 32.09
N LYS A 7 -39.20 -0.05 31.46
CA LYS A 7 -39.24 -0.49 30.06
C LYS A 7 -38.90 0.65 29.08
N LEU A 8 -39.22 1.89 29.44
CA LEU A 8 -38.90 3.06 28.61
C LEU A 8 -37.40 3.40 28.63
N LEU A 9 -36.71 3.14 29.76
CA LEU A 9 -35.28 3.37 29.90
C LEU A 9 -34.43 2.39 29.05
N ILE A 10 -34.88 1.14 28.93
CA ILE A 10 -34.17 0.10 28.15
C ILE A 10 -34.27 0.35 26.64
N ILE A 11 -35.36 0.96 26.17
CA ILE A 11 -35.53 1.30 24.75
C ILE A 11 -34.66 2.50 24.32
N PHE A 12 -34.36 3.43 25.25
CA PHE A 12 -33.54 4.60 24.94
C PHE A 12 -32.03 4.28 24.91
N VAL A 13 -31.57 3.31 25.71
CA VAL A 13 -30.16 2.87 25.74
C VAL A 13 -29.79 2.01 24.52
N GLY A 14 -30.76 1.34 23.88
CA GLY A 14 -30.53 0.53 22.69
C GLY A 14 -30.32 1.32 21.38
N LEU A 15 -30.58 2.63 21.37
CA LEU A 15 -30.66 3.42 20.13
C LEU A 15 -29.41 4.28 19.83
N SER A 16 -28.38 4.27 20.70
CA SER A 16 -27.27 5.24 20.61
C SER A 16 -25.91 4.68 20.16
N LEU A 17 -25.87 3.48 19.57
CA LEU A 17 -24.64 2.92 18.97
C LEU A 17 -24.79 2.76 17.45
N ALA A 18 -25.21 3.83 16.77
CA ALA A 18 -25.00 3.94 15.33
C ALA A 18 -23.53 4.36 15.10
N VAL A 19 -22.61 3.42 15.28
CA VAL A 19 -21.25 3.59 14.76
C VAL A 19 -21.39 3.63 13.25
N SER A 20 -21.22 4.81 12.67
CA SER A 20 -21.12 4.97 11.22
C SER A 20 -19.84 4.30 10.76
N ILE A 21 -19.91 3.00 10.43
CA ILE A 21 -18.83 2.32 9.71
C ILE A 21 -18.79 2.94 8.31
N GLN A 22 -17.86 3.88 8.10
CA GLN A 22 -17.52 4.36 6.78
C GLN A 22 -16.80 3.21 6.07
N ALA A 23 -17.55 2.42 5.30
CA ALA A 23 -16.98 1.36 4.48
C ALA A 23 -16.40 1.97 3.21
N THR A 24 -15.08 1.84 3.01
CA THR A 24 -14.48 2.16 1.73
C THR A 24 -14.91 1.12 0.70
N VAL A 25 -15.49 1.58 -0.41
CA VAL A 25 -15.89 0.71 -1.52
C VAL A 25 -14.79 0.76 -2.57
N LEU A 26 -14.08 -0.34 -2.78
CA LEU A 26 -13.13 -0.47 -3.90
C LEU A 26 -13.89 -0.81 -5.17
N ILE A 27 -13.66 -0.03 -6.21
CA ILE A 27 -14.17 -0.30 -7.56
C ILE A 27 -13.30 -1.45 -8.14
N PRO A 28 -13.91 -2.58 -8.57
CA PRO A 28 -13.17 -3.65 -9.23
C PRO A 28 -12.48 -3.13 -10.50
N LYS A 29 -11.19 -3.46 -10.64
CA LYS A 29 -10.35 -3.12 -11.80
C LYS A 29 -9.95 -4.41 -12.47
N ASP A 30 -10.10 -4.48 -13.79
CA ASP A 30 -9.50 -5.54 -14.56
C ASP A 30 -8.03 -5.18 -14.93
N PHE A 31 -7.32 -6.12 -15.55
CA PHE A 31 -5.93 -5.92 -15.95
C PHE A 31 -5.78 -4.76 -16.94
N ASN A 32 -6.76 -4.54 -17.82
CA ASN A 32 -6.71 -3.45 -18.78
C ASN A 32 -6.86 -2.10 -18.08
N ASP A 33 -7.74 -2.00 -17.09
CA ASP A 33 -7.91 -0.80 -16.26
C ASP A 33 -6.61 -0.49 -15.51
N LEU A 34 -6.01 -1.51 -14.86
CA LEU A 34 -4.74 -1.36 -14.14
C LEU A 34 -3.63 -0.82 -15.06
N THR A 35 -3.48 -1.40 -16.25
CA THR A 35 -2.44 -0.94 -17.19
C THR A 35 -2.81 0.40 -17.84
N MET A 36 -4.09 0.75 -17.98
CA MET A 36 -4.50 2.00 -18.61
C MET A 36 -4.27 3.18 -17.69
N GLU A 37 -4.66 3.05 -16.42
CA GLU A 37 -4.65 4.12 -15.43
C GLU A 37 -3.28 4.33 -14.78
N ALA A 38 -2.43 3.31 -14.78
CA ALA A 38 -1.08 3.47 -14.25
C ALA A 38 -0.31 4.49 -15.08
N ASP A 39 0.51 5.28 -14.41
CA ASP A 39 1.52 6.13 -15.03
C ASP A 39 2.90 5.46 -14.99
N LEU A 40 3.17 4.68 -13.92
CA LEU A 40 4.41 3.92 -13.70
C LEU A 40 4.04 2.52 -13.21
N VAL A 41 4.72 1.53 -13.76
CA VAL A 41 4.68 0.16 -13.27
C VAL A 41 6.11 -0.29 -13.05
N PHE A 42 6.44 -0.66 -11.82
CA PHE A 42 7.78 -1.06 -11.45
C PHE A 42 7.76 -2.26 -10.50
N VAL A 43 8.88 -2.97 -10.48
CA VAL A 43 9.23 -3.95 -9.45
C VAL A 43 10.24 -3.31 -8.51
N GLY A 44 10.09 -3.49 -7.21
CA GLY A 44 11.08 -3.05 -6.23
C GLY A 44 11.01 -3.83 -4.93
N THR A 45 12.04 -3.69 -4.09
CA THR A 45 12.10 -4.29 -2.76
C THR A 45 11.95 -3.20 -1.70
N VAL A 46 11.08 -3.42 -0.72
CA VAL A 46 10.86 -2.46 0.38
C VAL A 46 12.09 -2.44 1.29
N VAL A 47 12.71 -1.27 1.45
CA VAL A 47 13.90 -1.07 2.29
C VAL A 47 13.66 -0.19 3.51
N ASP A 48 12.61 0.65 3.48
CA ASP A 48 12.25 1.48 4.62
C ASP A 48 10.74 1.71 4.67
N ILE A 49 10.21 1.79 5.89
CA ILE A 49 8.81 2.13 6.16
C ILE A 49 8.79 3.00 7.42
N TYR A 50 8.27 4.21 7.30
CA TYR A 50 8.07 5.08 8.45
C TYR A 50 6.79 5.90 8.33
N SER A 51 6.22 6.29 9.46
CA SER A 51 5.04 7.17 9.52
C SER A 51 5.36 8.47 10.25
N GLU A 52 4.82 9.58 9.75
CA GLU A 52 4.92 10.91 10.37
C GLU A 52 3.60 11.67 10.24
N TRP A 53 3.40 12.67 11.10
CA TRP A 53 2.28 13.59 10.95
C TRP A 53 2.52 14.52 9.76
N SER A 54 1.45 14.91 9.08
CA SER A 54 1.49 16.03 8.15
C SER A 54 1.86 17.30 8.94
N ASP A 55 3.00 17.91 8.60
CA ASP A 55 3.49 19.19 9.14
C ASP A 55 2.38 20.26 9.35
N PRO A 56 2.66 21.33 10.12
CA PRO A 56 2.70 21.37 11.58
C PRO A 56 1.33 21.26 12.26
N ASP A 57 0.23 21.15 11.51
CA ASP A 57 -1.12 21.14 12.06
C ASP A 57 -1.55 19.73 12.56
N GLU A 58 -0.70 18.70 12.37
CA GLU A 58 -0.90 17.30 12.81
C GLU A 58 -2.30 16.75 12.46
N THR A 59 -2.80 17.08 11.26
CA THR A 59 -4.18 16.72 10.89
C THR A 59 -4.28 15.36 10.21
N GLU A 60 -3.21 14.91 9.56
CA GLU A 60 -3.15 13.65 8.85
C GLU A 60 -1.87 12.88 9.23
N ILE A 61 -1.95 11.55 9.23
CA ILE A 61 -0.78 10.68 9.33
C ILE A 61 -0.43 10.23 7.92
N TYR A 62 0.84 10.32 7.54
CA TYR A 62 1.35 9.73 6.31
C TYR A 62 2.29 8.58 6.63
N THR A 63 2.25 7.54 5.80
CA THR A 63 3.25 6.46 5.78
C THR A 63 4.03 6.55 4.49
N TYR A 64 5.34 6.48 4.60
CA TYR A 64 6.29 6.49 3.51
C TYR A 64 6.92 5.12 3.40
N VAL A 65 6.85 4.54 2.19
CA VAL A 65 7.43 3.23 1.88
C VAL A 65 8.48 3.45 0.81
N THR A 66 9.73 3.17 1.14
CA THR A 66 10.87 3.33 0.22
C THR A 66 11.21 1.99 -0.40
N PHE A 67 11.30 1.97 -1.72
CA PHE A 67 11.68 0.82 -2.53
C PHE A 67 13.06 1.02 -3.14
N ASN A 68 13.86 -0.03 -3.21
CA ASN A 68 15.10 -0.11 -4.00
C ASN A 68 15.02 -1.25 -5.03
N ASP A 69 16.15 -1.60 -5.66
CA ASP A 69 16.23 -2.65 -6.70
C ASP A 69 15.19 -2.44 -7.81
N ILE A 70 15.01 -1.16 -8.20
CA ILE A 70 13.92 -0.72 -9.06
C ILE A 70 14.11 -1.26 -10.49
N GLU A 71 13.14 -2.04 -10.96
CA GLU A 71 13.03 -2.46 -12.36
C GLU A 71 11.76 -1.87 -12.98
N ILE A 72 11.93 -1.01 -13.99
CA ILE A 72 10.79 -0.38 -14.66
C ILE A 72 10.17 -1.35 -15.68
N VAL A 73 8.88 -1.62 -15.49
CA VAL A 73 8.07 -2.43 -16.40
C VAL A 73 7.41 -1.54 -17.46
N ALA A 74 6.84 -0.41 -17.03
CA ALA A 74 6.22 0.59 -17.90
C ALA A 74 6.29 1.99 -17.27
N GLY A 75 6.35 3.04 -18.09
CA GLY A 75 6.54 4.43 -17.63
C GLY A 75 8.01 4.85 -17.62
N GLU A 76 8.32 5.97 -17.00
CA GLU A 76 9.68 6.53 -16.92
C GLU A 76 10.04 6.92 -15.49
N TYR A 77 11.15 6.35 -15.00
CA TYR A 77 11.75 6.65 -13.71
C TYR A 77 13.25 6.33 -13.77
N GLN A 78 14.10 7.09 -13.10
CA GLN A 78 15.57 7.01 -13.28
C GLN A 78 16.37 6.89 -11.97
N ASP A 79 15.77 7.17 -10.82
CA ASP A 79 16.48 7.07 -9.54
C ASP A 79 16.56 5.61 -9.07
N SER A 80 17.55 5.31 -8.23
CA SER A 80 17.79 3.96 -7.70
C SER A 80 16.82 3.54 -6.59
N GLU A 81 16.15 4.51 -5.99
CA GLU A 81 15.18 4.32 -4.91
C GLU A 81 13.94 5.16 -5.20
N LEU A 82 12.76 4.66 -4.82
CA LEU A 82 11.48 5.35 -4.98
C LEU A 82 10.71 5.30 -3.66
N THR A 83 10.39 6.46 -3.10
CA THR A 83 9.53 6.57 -1.91
C THR A 83 8.09 6.86 -2.32
N VAL A 84 7.17 6.03 -1.84
CA VAL A 84 5.74 6.13 -2.08
C VAL A 84 5.05 6.54 -0.78
N ARG A 85 4.24 7.60 -0.84
CA ARG A 85 3.48 8.11 0.31
C ARG A 85 2.05 7.60 0.30
N PHE A 86 1.55 7.18 1.45
CA PHE A 86 0.18 6.74 1.71
C PHE A 86 -0.43 7.57 2.84
N SER A 87 -1.72 7.90 2.74
CA SER A 87 -2.48 8.42 3.89
C SER A 87 -2.75 7.30 4.89
N GLY A 88 -2.69 7.66 6.17
CA GLY A 88 -2.76 6.73 7.28
C GLY A 88 -1.38 6.19 7.66
N GLY A 89 -1.37 5.37 8.71
CA GLY A 89 -0.15 4.87 9.32
C GLY A 89 -0.32 4.61 10.79
N GLU A 90 0.81 4.31 11.43
CA GLU A 90 0.87 4.07 12.86
C GLU A 90 1.99 4.93 13.46
N ILE A 91 1.61 5.82 14.37
CA ILE A 91 2.53 6.67 15.12
C ILE A 91 2.16 6.55 16.59
N TRP A 92 3.05 6.00 17.41
CA TRP A 92 2.79 5.73 18.81
C TRP A 92 1.55 4.85 19.00
N ASP A 93 0.54 5.36 19.71
CA ASP A 93 -0.75 4.69 19.92
C ASP A 93 -1.82 5.10 18.89
N PHE A 94 -1.48 5.98 17.94
CA PHE A 94 -2.39 6.42 16.88
C PHE A 94 -2.24 5.54 15.65
N LYS A 95 -3.33 4.88 15.26
CA LYS A 95 -3.39 4.04 14.09
C LYS A 95 -4.54 4.47 13.19
N VAL A 96 -4.21 4.92 11.99
CA VAL A 96 -5.18 5.29 10.95
C VAL A 96 -4.98 4.32 9.80
N LEU A 97 -5.97 3.45 9.57
CA LEU A 97 -5.94 2.50 8.45
C LEU A 97 -7.09 2.79 7.51
N TYR A 98 -6.80 2.81 6.22
CA TYR A 98 -7.80 2.89 5.16
C TYR A 98 -8.01 1.51 4.55
N ALA A 99 -9.26 1.05 4.53
CA ALA A 99 -9.59 -0.28 4.03
C ALA A 99 -9.22 -0.42 2.55
N GLY A 100 -8.35 -1.39 2.22
CA GLY A 100 -7.88 -1.66 0.87
C GLY A 100 -6.62 -0.90 0.48
N VAL A 101 -6.04 -0.06 1.35
CA VAL A 101 -4.65 0.42 1.16
C VAL A 101 -3.70 -0.73 1.46
N PRO A 102 -2.76 -1.08 0.56
CA PRO A 102 -1.82 -2.16 0.81
C PRO A 102 -0.97 -1.95 2.05
N GLN A 103 -0.62 -3.05 2.71
CA GLN A 103 0.35 -3.06 3.79
C GLN A 103 1.64 -3.70 3.31
N PHE A 104 2.76 -3.07 3.65
CA PHE A 104 4.10 -3.49 3.24
C PHE A 104 4.90 -3.96 4.45
N ASN A 105 5.80 -4.90 4.22
CA ASN A 105 6.81 -5.31 5.18
C ASN A 105 8.22 -5.11 4.59
N LEU A 106 9.19 -4.83 5.46
CA LEU A 106 10.60 -4.72 5.06
C LEU A 106 11.07 -6.01 4.36
N GLY A 107 11.77 -5.86 3.24
CA GLY A 107 12.27 -6.95 2.42
C GLY A 107 11.24 -7.59 1.48
N GLU A 108 9.96 -7.17 1.52
CA GLU A 108 8.99 -7.61 0.51
C GLU A 108 9.35 -7.05 -0.87
N ARG A 109 9.24 -7.90 -1.89
CA ARG A 109 9.41 -7.51 -3.29
C ARG A 109 8.05 -7.47 -3.96
N ASN A 110 7.73 -6.35 -4.57
CA ASN A 110 6.39 -6.08 -5.11
C ASN A 110 6.49 -5.51 -6.52
N LEU A 111 5.46 -5.79 -7.33
CA LEU A 111 5.16 -5.06 -8.56
C LEU A 111 3.98 -4.14 -8.29
N LEU A 112 4.17 -2.84 -8.49
CA LEU A 112 3.17 -1.82 -8.20
C LEU A 112 2.73 -1.09 -9.46
N PHE A 113 1.42 -0.89 -9.59
CA PHE A 113 0.80 0.01 -10.56
C PHE A 113 0.55 1.35 -9.88
N LEU A 114 1.39 2.35 -10.16
CA LEU A 114 1.27 3.68 -9.58
C LEU A 114 0.60 4.66 -10.55
N SER A 115 -0.20 5.57 -10.00
CA SER A 115 -0.80 6.69 -10.73
C SER A 115 -0.64 8.02 -10.00
N GLY A 116 -0.56 9.11 -10.75
CA GLY A 116 -0.59 10.47 -10.22
C GLY A 116 0.72 10.94 -9.59
N ASN A 117 0.60 11.84 -8.61
CA ASN A 117 1.70 12.62 -8.02
C ASN A 117 1.81 12.42 -6.49
N PHE A 118 1.27 11.32 -5.96
CA PHE A 118 1.26 10.96 -4.53
C PHE A 118 0.44 11.88 -3.61
N THR A 119 -0.47 12.71 -4.13
CA THR A 119 -1.39 13.52 -3.29
C THR A 119 -2.66 12.79 -2.85
N GLU A 120 -2.89 11.59 -3.37
CA GLU A 120 -4.06 10.78 -3.06
C GLU A 120 -3.82 9.91 -1.82
N VAL A 121 -4.91 9.43 -1.21
CA VAL A 121 -4.89 8.50 -0.07
C VAL A 121 -4.01 7.28 -0.35
N CYS A 122 -4.10 6.75 -1.57
CA CYS A 122 -3.28 5.64 -2.02
C CYS A 122 -2.94 5.86 -3.51
N PRO A 123 -1.66 6.01 -3.85
CA PRO A 123 -1.20 6.23 -5.22
C PRO A 123 -1.13 4.95 -6.06
N ILE A 124 -1.63 3.82 -5.53
CA ILE A 124 -1.67 2.54 -6.25
C ILE A 124 -3.01 2.43 -6.96
N VAL A 125 -2.99 2.18 -8.27
CA VAL A 125 -4.19 2.00 -9.09
C VAL A 125 -5.02 0.85 -8.53
N GLY A 126 -6.29 1.13 -8.20
CA GLY A 126 -7.18 0.12 -7.60
C GLY A 126 -6.73 -0.38 -6.22
N TRP A 127 -5.77 0.30 -5.59
CA TRP A 127 -5.18 0.02 -4.29
C TRP A 127 -4.61 -1.41 -4.19
N ILE A 128 -5.10 -2.28 -3.29
CA ILE A 128 -4.68 -3.70 -3.26
C ILE A 128 -4.76 -4.44 -4.61
N GLN A 129 -5.58 -3.99 -5.55
CA GLN A 129 -5.68 -4.61 -6.88
C GLN A 129 -4.46 -4.31 -7.77
N GLY A 130 -3.76 -3.19 -7.53
CA GLY A 130 -2.55 -2.79 -8.24
C GLY A 130 -1.26 -3.13 -7.49
N ASN A 131 -1.34 -3.81 -6.34
CA ASN A 131 -0.19 -4.35 -5.62
C ASN A 131 -0.08 -5.86 -5.84
N PHE A 132 1.06 -6.30 -6.36
CA PHE A 132 1.34 -7.71 -6.57
C PHE A 132 2.61 -8.13 -5.83
N ARG A 133 2.53 -9.20 -5.05
CA ARG A 133 3.69 -9.75 -4.32
C ARG A 133 4.50 -10.66 -5.22
N ILE A 134 5.82 -10.59 -5.09
CA ILE A 134 6.77 -11.41 -5.85
C ILE A 134 7.47 -12.36 -4.90
N MET A 135 7.38 -13.65 -5.18
CA MET A 135 8.02 -14.69 -4.38
C MET A 135 8.74 -15.67 -5.29
N TYR A 136 9.91 -16.16 -4.87
CA TYR A 136 10.59 -17.22 -5.59
C TYR A 136 9.88 -18.55 -5.34
N ASP A 137 9.45 -19.22 -6.40
CA ASP A 137 8.83 -20.53 -6.33
C ASP A 137 9.82 -21.60 -6.79
N GLN A 138 10.12 -22.54 -5.91
CA GLN A 138 11.08 -23.62 -6.19
C GLN A 138 10.55 -24.61 -7.23
N SER A 139 9.24 -24.83 -7.31
CA SER A 139 8.65 -25.77 -8.27
C SER A 139 8.69 -25.24 -9.70
N VAL A 140 8.59 -23.91 -9.85
CA VAL A 140 8.73 -23.20 -11.14
C VAL A 140 10.19 -22.88 -11.44
N GLY A 141 11.02 -22.73 -10.40
CA GLY A 141 12.42 -22.29 -10.53
C GLY A 141 12.57 -20.82 -10.91
N ALA A 142 11.58 -19.99 -10.56
CA ALA A 142 11.53 -18.58 -10.93
C ALA A 142 10.75 -17.74 -9.91
N GLN A 143 10.87 -16.42 -10.03
CA GLN A 143 9.97 -15.49 -9.34
C GLN A 143 8.58 -15.55 -9.97
N VAL A 144 7.55 -15.71 -9.13
CA VAL A 144 6.14 -15.79 -9.54
C VAL A 144 5.31 -14.71 -8.84
N ILE A 145 4.19 -14.36 -9.48
CA ILE A 145 3.32 -13.26 -9.05
C ILE A 145 2.15 -13.78 -8.22
N HIS A 146 1.87 -13.07 -7.13
CA HIS A 146 0.70 -13.27 -6.28
C HIS A 146 -0.08 -11.95 -6.15
N THR A 147 -1.37 -12.06 -5.86
CA THR A 147 -2.19 -10.91 -5.43
C THR A 147 -1.68 -10.33 -4.11
N ASP A 148 -2.17 -9.15 -3.73
CA ASP A 148 -1.89 -8.54 -2.42
C ASP A 148 -2.19 -9.45 -1.23
N ASP A 149 -3.22 -10.29 -1.31
CA ASP A 149 -3.57 -11.29 -0.28
C ASP A 149 -2.81 -12.62 -0.42
N GLY A 150 -1.80 -12.69 -1.28
CA GLY A 150 -0.88 -13.82 -1.40
C GLY A 150 -1.38 -14.98 -2.25
N LYS A 151 -2.47 -14.82 -3.02
CA LYS A 151 -2.95 -15.89 -3.91
C LYS A 151 -2.14 -15.91 -5.21
N PRO A 152 -1.60 -17.08 -5.62
CA PRO A 152 -0.84 -17.18 -6.86
C PRO A 152 -1.69 -16.87 -8.09
N ILE A 153 -1.09 -16.19 -9.07
CA ILE A 153 -1.72 -15.92 -10.37
C ILE A 153 -1.30 -17.00 -11.36
N ALA A 154 -2.25 -17.59 -12.08
CA ALA A 154 -2.00 -18.56 -13.15
C ALA A 154 -1.85 -17.89 -14.53
N GLY A 155 -2.46 -16.73 -14.74
CA GLY A 155 -2.38 -16.03 -16.02
C GLY A 155 -3.33 -14.84 -16.12
N ILE A 156 -3.38 -14.25 -17.31
CA ILE A 156 -4.33 -13.20 -17.68
C ILE A 156 -5.12 -13.68 -18.89
N GLN A 157 -6.45 -13.63 -18.82
CA GLN A 157 -7.35 -14.06 -19.90
C GLN A 157 -8.45 -13.04 -20.06
N GLU A 158 -8.64 -12.52 -21.28
CA GLU A 158 -9.67 -11.50 -21.59
C GLU A 158 -9.62 -10.28 -20.64
N GLY A 159 -8.41 -9.83 -20.28
CA GLY A 159 -8.23 -8.72 -19.33
C GLY A 159 -8.45 -9.10 -17.86
N LYS A 160 -8.80 -10.35 -17.53
CA LYS A 160 -9.00 -10.80 -16.15
C LYS A 160 -7.79 -11.54 -15.63
N ILE A 161 -7.43 -11.28 -14.38
CA ILE A 161 -6.44 -12.04 -13.64
C ILE A 161 -7.06 -13.38 -13.23
N ILE A 162 -6.39 -14.47 -13.60
CA ILE A 162 -6.80 -15.83 -13.30
C ILE A 162 -5.93 -16.34 -12.17
N LEU A 163 -6.54 -16.74 -11.04
CA LEU A 163 -5.83 -17.30 -9.90
C LEU A 163 -5.47 -18.77 -10.15
N SER A 164 -4.33 -19.20 -9.60
CA SER A 164 -3.96 -20.62 -9.58
C SER A 164 -4.87 -21.38 -8.61
N ARG A 165 -5.21 -22.61 -8.98
CA ARG A 165 -6.21 -23.41 -8.25
C ARG A 165 -5.67 -24.06 -6.97
N ASP A 166 -4.36 -24.13 -6.81
CA ASP A 166 -3.75 -25.04 -5.83
C ASP A 166 -3.62 -24.47 -4.41
N ASP A 167 -3.95 -23.18 -4.19
CA ASP A 167 -3.83 -22.52 -2.88
C ASP A 167 -5.18 -22.04 -2.30
N ILE A 168 -6.30 -22.73 -2.59
CA ILE A 168 -7.34 -22.79 -1.55
C ILE A 168 -6.76 -23.64 -0.44
N LEU A 169 -6.12 -23.00 0.54
CA LEU A 169 -5.74 -23.64 1.80
C LEU A 169 -6.97 -24.39 2.31
N VAL A 170 -6.94 -25.72 2.21
CA VAL A 170 -7.88 -26.59 2.90
C VAL A 170 -7.60 -26.40 4.38
N GLN A 171 -8.20 -25.38 4.99
CA GLN A 171 -8.29 -25.29 6.42
C GLN A 171 -9.19 -26.42 6.91
N GLY A 172 -8.55 -27.43 7.52
CA GLY A 172 -9.11 -28.22 8.60
C GLY A 172 -10.41 -28.96 8.33
N GLY A 173 -10.36 -30.00 7.48
CA GLY A 173 -11.28 -31.13 7.62
C GLY A 173 -10.57 -32.24 8.40
N SER A 174 -11.10 -32.64 9.56
CA SER A 174 -10.59 -33.77 10.35
C SER A 174 -10.25 -34.98 9.47
N PRO A 175 -9.15 -35.71 9.73
CA PRO A 175 -8.79 -36.88 8.95
C PRO A 175 -9.83 -37.98 9.14
N GLY A 176 -10.78 -38.06 8.21
CA GLY A 176 -11.54 -39.28 7.95
C GLY A 176 -10.59 -40.28 7.32
N VAL A 177 -10.23 -41.31 8.08
CA VAL A 177 -9.44 -42.46 7.60
C VAL A 177 -10.12 -43.05 6.35
N PRO A 178 -9.43 -43.14 5.21
CA PRO A 178 -9.90 -43.96 4.10
C PRO A 178 -9.72 -45.44 4.48
N GLU A 179 -10.82 -46.18 4.57
CA GLU A 179 -10.85 -47.62 4.92
C GLU A 179 -10.57 -48.54 3.71
N ASP A 180 -9.95 -48.02 2.64
CA ASP A 180 -9.58 -48.81 1.46
C ASP A 180 -8.13 -48.54 1.02
N PRO A 181 -7.19 -49.48 1.25
CA PRO A 181 -5.80 -49.38 0.81
C PRO A 181 -5.57 -49.43 -0.71
N GLN A 182 -6.60 -49.68 -1.53
CA GLN A 182 -6.46 -49.85 -2.99
C GLN A 182 -7.18 -48.81 -3.84
N ALA A 183 -7.88 -47.85 -3.25
CA ALA A 183 -8.32 -46.66 -3.97
C ALA A 183 -7.11 -45.75 -4.22
N GLN A 184 -6.37 -46.03 -5.29
CA GLN A 184 -5.48 -45.03 -5.88
C GLN A 184 -6.37 -43.87 -6.33
N VAL A 185 -6.54 -42.89 -5.45
CA VAL A 185 -6.88 -41.54 -5.91
C VAL A 185 -5.68 -41.14 -6.74
N GLU A 186 -5.81 -41.25 -8.06
CA GLU A 186 -4.92 -40.58 -8.99
C GLU A 186 -5.09 -39.09 -8.71
N VAL A 187 -4.31 -38.59 -7.74
CA VAL A 187 -4.23 -37.17 -7.46
C VAL A 187 -3.74 -36.57 -8.77
N MET A 188 -4.60 -35.81 -9.44
CA MET A 188 -4.25 -35.00 -10.61
C MET A 188 -3.19 -33.97 -10.19
N THR A 189 -1.95 -34.44 -10.03
CA THR A 189 -0.76 -33.68 -9.65
C THR A 189 -0.10 -33.14 -10.91
N GLY A 190 -0.87 -32.42 -11.72
CA GLY A 190 -0.26 -31.46 -12.63
C GLY A 190 0.33 -30.33 -11.77
N PRO A 191 1.50 -29.77 -12.11
CA PRO A 191 2.04 -28.64 -11.36
C PRO A 191 1.06 -27.46 -11.42
N ALA A 192 0.82 -26.81 -10.28
CA ALA A 192 0.11 -25.54 -10.20
C ALA A 192 0.65 -24.59 -11.28
N ILE A 193 -0.21 -24.11 -12.18
CA ILE A 193 0.22 -23.09 -13.14
C ILE A 193 0.40 -21.80 -12.34
N LYS A 194 1.63 -21.32 -12.23
CA LYS A 194 1.99 -20.05 -11.60
C LYS A 194 2.69 -19.18 -12.63
N MET A 195 2.18 -17.99 -12.83
CA MET A 195 2.68 -17.02 -13.79
C MET A 195 3.97 -16.41 -13.25
N THR A 196 5.02 -16.43 -14.07
CA THR A 196 6.31 -15.83 -13.70
C THR A 196 6.23 -14.31 -13.73
N LEU A 197 7.11 -13.65 -12.96
CA LEU A 197 7.30 -12.20 -13.02
C LEU A 197 7.61 -11.72 -14.45
N ASN A 198 8.44 -12.48 -15.17
CA ASN A 198 8.80 -12.14 -16.54
C ASN A 198 7.57 -12.15 -17.44
N ASP A 199 6.76 -13.20 -17.39
CA ASP A 199 5.56 -13.32 -18.22
C ASP A 199 4.54 -12.22 -17.90
N PHE A 200 4.35 -11.91 -16.61
CA PHE A 200 3.43 -10.85 -16.18
C PHE A 200 3.92 -9.48 -16.63
N SER A 201 5.21 -9.20 -16.50
CA SER A 201 5.84 -7.98 -17.00
C SER A 201 5.72 -7.83 -18.52
N GLN A 202 5.86 -8.93 -19.27
CA GLN A 202 5.65 -8.91 -20.72
C GLN A 202 4.18 -8.66 -21.08
N ALA A 203 3.23 -9.24 -20.34
CA ALA A 203 1.81 -8.99 -20.54
C ALA A 203 1.48 -7.49 -20.35
N ILE A 204 2.05 -6.86 -19.32
CA ILE A 204 1.88 -5.41 -19.07
C ILE A 204 2.41 -4.60 -20.25
N ARG A 205 3.62 -4.89 -20.73
CA ARG A 205 4.23 -4.18 -21.86
C ARG A 205 3.40 -4.33 -23.13
N ASN A 206 2.98 -5.56 -23.45
CA ASN A 206 2.15 -5.83 -24.63
C ASN A 206 0.81 -5.08 -24.55
N GLN A 207 0.18 -5.07 -23.38
CA GLN A 207 -1.07 -4.35 -23.19
C GLN A 207 -0.90 -2.84 -23.36
N ARG A 208 0.17 -2.26 -22.81
CA ARG A 208 0.51 -0.84 -22.99
C ARG A 208 0.76 -0.48 -24.46
N LEU A 209 1.44 -1.36 -25.20
CA LEU A 209 1.65 -1.16 -26.64
C LEU A 209 0.33 -1.17 -27.41
N ASN A 210 -0.56 -2.11 -27.08
CA ASN A 210 -1.90 -2.18 -27.68
C ASN A 210 -2.72 -0.91 -27.38
N GLN A 211 -2.68 -0.43 -26.13
CA GLN A 211 -3.37 0.81 -25.72
C GLN A 211 -2.82 2.03 -26.47
N LYS A 212 -1.50 2.16 -26.61
CA LYS A 212 -0.88 3.23 -27.42
C LYS A 212 -1.30 3.16 -28.89
N ALA A 213 -1.32 1.96 -29.47
CA ALA A 213 -1.77 1.77 -30.85
C ALA A 213 -3.25 2.16 -31.06
N GLN A 214 -4.06 2.11 -29.99
CA GLN A 214 -5.46 2.55 -29.97
C GLN A 214 -5.62 4.04 -29.62
N GLY A 215 -4.52 4.79 -29.50
CA GLY A 215 -4.53 6.24 -29.28
C GLY A 215 -4.50 6.67 -27.81
N ALA A 216 -4.27 5.77 -26.85
CA ALA A 216 -4.09 6.15 -25.46
C ALA A 216 -2.80 6.96 -25.26
N VAL A 217 -2.92 8.07 -24.52
CA VAL A 217 -1.77 8.86 -24.05
C VAL A 217 -1.34 8.27 -22.72
N LEU A 218 -0.21 7.59 -22.70
CA LEU A 218 0.31 6.91 -21.51
C LEU A 218 1.65 7.53 -21.11
N GLY A 219 1.77 7.91 -19.83
CA GLY A 219 3.01 8.37 -19.24
C GLY A 219 2.86 9.70 -18.51
N TYR A 220 3.24 9.68 -17.24
CA TYR A 220 3.50 10.83 -16.39
C TYR A 220 4.92 10.66 -15.83
N ARG A 221 5.70 11.73 -15.78
CA ARG A 221 7.02 11.70 -15.14
C ARG A 221 6.83 11.81 -13.65
N PHE A 222 7.12 10.74 -12.91
CA PHE A 222 6.97 10.75 -11.45
C PHE A 222 7.97 11.69 -10.78
N PRO A 223 7.51 12.58 -9.88
CA PRO A 223 8.39 13.39 -9.06
C PRO A 223 9.03 12.54 -7.95
N GLU A 224 10.25 12.88 -7.56
CA GLU A 224 10.88 12.37 -6.33
C GLU A 224 10.11 12.92 -5.12
N VAL A 225 9.57 12.04 -4.28
CA VAL A 225 9.00 12.44 -2.98
C VAL A 225 10.14 12.46 -1.97
N LYS A 226 10.60 13.65 -1.60
CA LYS A 226 11.57 13.80 -0.51
C LYS A 226 10.85 13.70 0.81
N ALA A 227 11.20 12.70 1.60
CA ALA A 227 10.95 12.66 3.03
C ALA A 227 11.38 14.00 3.66
N GLN A 228 10.44 14.78 4.18
CA GLN A 228 10.77 15.95 5.00
C GLN A 228 11.09 15.43 6.40
N GLY A 229 12.29 14.87 6.55
CA GLY A 229 12.63 14.08 7.71
C GLY A 229 12.57 14.81 9.06
N ILE A 230 12.15 14.08 10.09
CA ILE A 230 12.67 14.27 11.44
C ILE A 230 14.20 14.06 11.37
N PRO A 231 15.04 14.96 11.93
CA PRO A 231 16.48 14.84 11.81
C PRO A 231 17.02 13.48 12.28
N VAL A 232 17.89 12.89 11.45
CA VAL A 232 18.54 11.57 11.60
C VAL A 232 19.30 11.40 12.93
N ASP A 233 19.57 12.50 13.65
CA ASP A 233 20.20 12.48 14.98
C ASP A 233 19.38 11.77 16.07
N VAL A 234 18.09 11.52 15.86
CA VAL A 234 17.27 10.76 16.82
C VAL A 234 17.45 9.23 16.67
N MET A 235 17.90 8.75 15.52
CA MET A 235 18.03 7.31 15.24
C MET A 235 19.37 6.69 15.70
N GLN A 236 20.45 7.48 15.84
CA GLN A 236 21.79 6.96 16.20
C GLN A 236 22.14 7.05 17.69
N SER A 237 21.38 7.80 18.49
CA SER A 237 21.46 7.70 19.94
C SER A 237 20.41 6.69 20.37
N GLY A 238 20.79 5.61 21.07
CA GLY A 238 19.84 4.63 21.63
C GLY A 238 18.97 5.20 22.76
N THR A 239 18.42 6.39 22.57
CA THR A 239 17.60 7.13 23.50
C THR A 239 16.16 7.01 23.01
N GLU A 240 15.27 6.49 23.86
CA GLU A 240 13.84 6.38 23.59
C GLU A 240 13.33 7.64 22.91
N VAL A 241 12.62 7.46 21.78
CA VAL A 241 11.80 8.53 21.22
C VAL A 241 10.86 8.99 22.35
N PRO A 242 10.75 10.30 22.65
CA PRO A 242 9.96 10.75 23.79
C PRO A 242 8.48 10.40 23.62
N ARG A 243 7.95 9.53 24.48
CA ARG A 243 6.51 9.15 24.55
C ARG A 243 5.58 10.27 25.02
N ASP A 244 6.08 11.50 25.09
CA ASP A 244 5.41 12.63 25.70
C ASP A 244 5.25 13.75 24.67
N ARG A 245 3.99 14.12 24.36
CA ARG A 245 3.65 15.24 23.47
C ARG A 245 4.37 16.52 23.88
N ASP A 246 4.63 16.69 25.17
CA ASP A 246 5.26 17.90 25.71
C ASP A 246 6.80 17.91 25.61
N LYS A 247 7.42 16.85 25.06
CA LYS A 247 8.87 16.79 24.83
C LYS A 247 9.29 16.97 23.37
N VAL A 248 8.34 16.93 22.44
CA VAL A 248 8.59 17.27 21.02
C VAL A 248 8.56 18.79 20.81
N ILE A 249 7.94 19.55 21.72
CA ILE A 249 7.95 21.03 21.79
C ILE A 249 9.28 21.62 22.28
N GLY A 250 10.38 21.13 21.71
CA GLY A 250 11.75 21.61 21.93
C GLY A 250 12.31 22.50 20.82
N TYR A 251 11.52 22.86 19.81
CA TYR A 251 11.92 23.81 18.76
C TYR A 251 10.92 24.97 18.67
N ASP A 252 10.93 25.84 19.68
CA ASP A 252 10.39 27.20 19.53
C ASP A 252 11.55 28.18 19.35
N LYS A 253 11.70 28.70 18.14
CA LYS A 253 11.76 30.15 17.93
C LYS A 253 11.17 30.49 16.56
N LYS A 254 9.99 31.12 16.58
CA LYS A 254 9.57 32.08 15.55
C LYS A 254 10.78 32.89 15.06
N PRO A 255 10.95 33.16 13.74
CA PRO A 255 11.88 34.18 13.31
C PRO A 255 11.48 35.50 13.97
N GLN A 256 12.37 36.07 14.78
CA GLN A 256 12.18 37.42 15.30
C GLN A 256 12.06 38.36 14.09
N PRO A 257 11.15 39.35 14.10
CA PRO A 257 11.15 40.39 13.08
C PRO A 257 12.52 41.07 13.11
N VAL A 258 13.20 41.06 11.96
CA VAL A 258 14.43 41.82 11.74
C VAL A 258 14.11 43.27 12.09
N GLN A 259 14.70 43.78 13.18
CA GLN A 259 14.68 45.21 13.46
C GLN A 259 15.47 45.90 12.35
N THR A 260 14.77 46.49 11.40
CA THR A 260 15.33 47.50 10.51
C THR A 260 15.83 48.66 11.38
N PRO A 261 17.08 49.12 11.24
CA PRO A 261 17.51 50.34 11.90
C PRO A 261 16.69 51.51 11.35
N MET A 262 16.00 52.24 12.23
CA MET A 262 15.44 53.55 11.91
C MET A 262 16.59 54.48 11.46
N PRO A 263 16.44 55.26 10.39
CA PRO A 263 17.42 56.28 10.03
C PRO A 263 17.40 57.38 11.11
N ASN A 264 18.58 57.73 11.61
CA ASN A 264 18.77 58.90 12.48
C ASN A 264 18.29 60.15 11.74
N LEU A 265 17.15 60.69 12.15
CA LEU A 265 16.77 62.07 11.84
C LEU A 265 17.23 62.93 13.01
N HIS A 266 18.43 63.49 12.91
CA HIS A 266 18.75 64.81 13.43
C HIS A 266 19.99 65.39 12.71
N GLU A 267 19.88 66.69 12.41
CA GLU A 267 20.88 67.66 11.91
C GLU A 267 21.07 67.77 10.39
N ASN A 268 20.20 68.58 9.76
CA ASN A 268 20.45 70.02 9.56
C ASN A 268 19.12 70.79 9.49
#